data_AF-A0A7K1GUQ8-F1
#
_entry.id   AF-A0A7K1GUQ8-F1
#
_cell.length_a   1.000
_cell.length_b   1.000
_cell.length_c   1.000
_cell.angle_alpha   90.00
_cell.angle_beta   90.00
_cell.angle_gamma   90.00
#
_symmetry.space_group_name_H-M   'P 1'
#
loop_
_entity.id
_entity.type
_entity.pdbx_description
1 polymer ?
#
loop_
_entity_poly.entity_id
_entity_poly.type
_entity_poly.pdbx_seq_one_letter_code
_entity_poly.pdbx_strand_id
1 'polypeptide(L)' 'MPRFGQVLTAMVTPFDKNGELDLDGVRRLAKWLQENGNDGLVVGGTTGEASTLTDDEKLSLFAATVEA' A
#
# COMPACT_ATOMS: atom_id res chain seq x y z
N MET A 1 11.37 -8.59 20.80
CA MET A 1 10.32 -8.75 19.76
C MET A 1 10.73 -7.91 18.55
N PRO A 2 10.62 -8.41 17.30
CA PRO A 2 11.00 -7.62 16.13
C PRO A 2 10.12 -6.37 16.01
N ARG A 3 10.71 -5.22 15.65
CA ARG A 3 10.04 -3.91 15.63
C ARG A 3 8.85 -3.84 14.68
N PHE A 4 8.86 -4.64 13.62
CA PHE A 4 7.87 -4.59 12.53
C PHE A 4 7.05 -5.88 12.37
N GLY A 5 7.18 -6.84 13.28
CA GLY A 5 6.54 -8.15 13.17
C GLY A 5 7.31 -9.16 12.32
N GLN A 6 6.61 -10.21 11.88
CA GLN A 6 7.17 -11.35 11.14
C GLN A 6 6.73 -11.37 9.68
N VAL A 7 5.49 -10.96 9.38
CA VAL A 7 4.93 -10.96 8.03
C VAL A 7 4.63 -9.53 7.59
N LEU A 8 5.39 -9.05 6.61
CA LEU A 8 5.15 -7.76 5.96
C LEU A 8 4.93 -7.97 4.46
N THR A 9 3.76 -7.58 3.97
CA THR A 9 3.49 -7.59 2.52
C THR A 9 4.03 -6.33 1.87
N ALA A 10 4.85 -6.50 0.82
CA ALA A 10 5.13 -5.44 -0.14
C ALA A 10 3.87 -5.21 -0.98
N MET A 11 3.04 -4.28 -0.54
CA MET A 11 1.70 -4.06 -1.08
C MET A 11 1.80 -3.48 -2.48
N VAL A 12 1.00 -4.04 -3.41
CA VAL A 12 0.81 -3.45 -4.74
C VAL A 12 0.14 -2.08 -4.62
N THR A 13 0.24 -1.26 -5.66
CA THR A 13 -0.44 0.03 -5.74
C THR A 13 -1.68 -0.12 -6.64
N PRO A 14 -2.91 -0.12 -6.08
CA PRO A 14 -4.12 -0.20 -6.88
C PRO A 14 -4.28 1.00 -7.81
N PHE A 15 -4.57 0.71 -9.07
CA PHE A 15 -4.93 1.69 -10.10
C PHE A 15 -6.30 1.37 -10.68
N ASP A 16 -7.00 2.40 -11.11
CA ASP A 16 -8.26 2.26 -11.83
C ASP A 16 -8.03 1.90 -13.31
N LYS A 17 -9.12 1.71 -14.05
CA LYS A 17 -9.07 1.35 -15.48
C LYS A 17 -8.47 2.46 -16.39
N ASN A 18 -8.36 3.67 -15.89
CA ASN A 18 -7.78 4.81 -16.60
C ASN A 18 -6.29 4.99 -16.27
N GLY A 19 -5.75 4.21 -15.32
CA GLY A 19 -4.39 4.33 -14.84
C GLY A 19 -4.23 5.36 -13.73
N GLU A 20 -5.32 5.83 -13.13
CA GLU A 20 -5.30 6.76 -12.00
C GLU A 20 -5.26 5.99 -10.68
N LEU A 21 -4.62 6.55 -9.66
CA LEU A 21 -4.47 5.91 -8.35
C LEU A 21 -5.83 5.61 -7.69
N ASP A 22 -6.13 4.33 -7.42
CA ASP A 22 -7.37 3.91 -6.73
C ASP A 22 -7.16 3.94 -5.21
N LEU A 23 -7.36 5.12 -4.61
CA LEU A 23 -7.19 5.33 -3.16
C LEU A 23 -8.16 4.51 -2.30
N ASP A 24 -9.37 4.23 -2.79
CA ASP A 24 -10.30 3.38 -2.06
C ASP A 24 -9.86 1.91 -2.15
N GLY A 25 -9.29 1.51 -3.28
CA GLY A 25 -8.61 0.22 -3.45
C GLY A 25 -7.44 0.05 -2.49
N VAL A 26 -6.62 1.08 -2.33
CA VAL A 26 -5.51 1.11 -1.35
C VAL A 26 -6.05 0.81 0.05
N ARG A 27 -7.06 1.56 0.52
CA ARG A 27 -7.64 1.40 1.86
C ARG A 27 -8.23 0.00 2.06
N ARG A 28 -9.00 -0.50 1.08
CA ARG A 28 -9.58 -1.85 1.12
C ARG A 28 -8.51 -2.93 1.21
N LEU A 29 -7.45 -2.83 0.41
CA LEU A 29 -6.38 -3.82 0.38
C LEU A 29 -5.55 -3.80 1.67
N ALA A 30 -5.17 -2.61 2.15
CA ALA A 30 -4.41 -2.46 3.39
C ALA A 30 -5.15 -3.11 4.57
N LYS A 31 -6.44 -2.79 4.71
CA LYS A 31 -7.29 -3.38 5.76
C LYS A 31 -7.43 -4.89 5.62
N TRP A 32 -7.65 -5.38 4.39
CA TRP A 32 -7.75 -6.83 4.15
C TRP A 32 -6.45 -7.54 4.54
N LEU A 33 -5.28 -7.00 4.17
CA LEU A 33 -3.98 -7.60 4.52
C LEU A 33 -3.77 -7.66 6.04
N GLN A 34 -4.11 -6.57 6.74
CA GLN A 34 -4.04 -6.52 8.21
C GLN A 34 -4.97 -7.57 8.84
N GLU A 35 -6.20 -7.69 8.36
CA GLU A 35 -7.18 -8.69 8.84
C GLU A 35 -6.75 -10.13 8.54
N ASN A 36 -5.82 -10.33 7.59
CA ASN A 36 -5.35 -11.64 7.13
C ASN A 36 -3.91 -11.95 7.57
N GLY A 37 -3.48 -11.43 8.73
CA GLY A 37 -2.27 -11.89 9.43
C GLY A 37 -0.97 -11.20 9.00
N ASN A 38 -1.05 -10.03 8.36
CA ASN A 38 0.12 -9.19 8.14
C ASN A 38 0.35 -8.31 9.36
N ASP A 39 1.57 -8.33 9.89
CA ASP A 39 1.99 -7.49 11.01
C ASP A 39 2.36 -6.07 10.56
N GLY A 40 2.60 -5.89 9.27
CA GLY A 40 2.94 -4.61 8.67
C GLY A 40 2.85 -4.61 7.15
N LEU A 41 3.01 -3.43 6.57
CA LEU A 41 2.97 -3.21 5.13
C LEU A 41 4.24 -2.46 4.69
N VAL A 42 4.80 -2.87 3.55
CA VAL A 42 5.81 -2.09 2.82
C VAL A 42 5.10 -1.44 1.63
N VAL A 43 5.00 -0.11 1.66
CA VAL A 43 4.22 0.68 0.69
C VAL A 43 5.18 1.46 -0.20
N GLY A 44 4.89 1.56 -1.51
CA GLY A 44 5.80 2.21 -2.44
C GLY A 44 7.15 1.49 -2.58
N GLY A 45 7.13 0.15 -2.45
CA GLY A 45 8.27 -0.70 -2.83
C GLY A 45 8.23 -1.08 -4.30
N THR A 46 9.15 -1.96 -4.74
CA THR A 46 9.19 -2.44 -6.14
C THR A 46 7.90 -3.13 -6.54
N THR A 47 7.31 -3.96 -5.66
CA THR A 47 6.00 -4.61 -5.89
C THR A 47 4.86 -3.60 -5.99
N GLY A 48 4.98 -2.45 -5.33
CA GLY A 48 4.06 -1.32 -5.45
C GLY A 48 4.38 -0.38 -6.62
N GLU A 49 5.23 -0.81 -7.56
CA GLU A 49 5.56 -0.07 -8.79
C GLU A 49 6.14 1.34 -8.52
N ALA A 50 6.90 1.52 -7.45
CA ALA A 50 7.38 2.83 -7.03
C ALA A 50 8.16 3.65 -8.08
N SER A 51 8.74 3.00 -9.08
CA SER A 51 9.46 3.64 -10.19
C SER A 51 8.53 4.32 -11.21
N THR A 52 7.24 3.99 -11.22
CA THR A 52 6.24 4.60 -12.13
C THR A 52 5.38 5.65 -11.42
N LEU A 53 5.43 5.71 -10.09
CA LEU A 53 4.73 6.73 -9.30
C LEU A 53 5.47 8.06 -9.29
N THR A 54 4.71 9.13 -9.50
CA THR A 54 5.11 10.48 -9.14
C THR A 54 5.21 10.62 -7.61
N ASP A 55 5.85 11.69 -7.14
CA ASP A 55 5.98 11.93 -5.70
C ASP A 55 4.64 12.28 -5.06
N ASP A 56 3.74 12.97 -5.77
CA ASP A 56 2.39 13.27 -5.28
C ASP A 56 1.52 12.02 -5.14
N GLU A 57 1.65 11.06 -6.08
CA GLU A 57 0.98 9.76 -5.97
C GLU A 57 1.54 8.96 -4.80
N LYS A 58 2.85 8.96 -4.56
CA LYS A 58 3.45 8.30 -3.38
C LYS A 58 2.91 8.89 -2.09
N LEU A 59 2.85 10.22 -1.98
CA LEU A 59 2.30 10.87 -0.79
C LEU A 59 0.82 10.52 -0.57
N SER A 60 0.03 10.49 -1.64
CA SER A 60 -1.38 10.12 -1.60
C SER A 60 -1.56 8.65 -1.21
N LEU A 61 -0.74 7.75 -1.75
CA LEU A 61 -0.70 6.33 -1.40
C LEU A 61 -0.35 6.12 0.07
N PHE A 62 0.66 6.84 0.59
CA PHE A 62 1.05 6.74 1.99
C PHE A 62 -0.06 7.25 2.93
N ALA A 63 -0.66 8.40 2.60
CA ALA A 63 -1.77 8.96 3.37
C ALA A 63 -2.96 7.99 3.41
N ALA A 64 -3.40 7.50 2.25
CA ALA A 64 -4.52 6.56 2.18
C ALA A 64 -4.24 5.25 2.92
N THR A 65 -2.99 4.77 2.94
CA THR A 65 -2.63 3.55 3.69
C THR A 65 -2.67 3.78 5.21
N VAL A 66 -2.28 4.96 5.69
CA VAL A 66 -2.32 5.31 7.12
C VAL A 66 -3.75 5.56 7.62
N GLU A 67 -4.66 6.00 6.74
CA GLU A 67 -6.06 6.25 7.05
C GLU A 67 -6.95 4.98 7.07
N ALA A 68 -6.45 3.85 6.58
CA ALA A 68 -7.18 2.59 6.43
C ALA A 68 -7.46 1.87 7.77
#